data_AF-A0A543AST3-F1
#
_entry.id   AF-A0A543AST3-F1
#
_cell.length_a   1.000
_cell.length_b   1.000
_cell.length_c   1.000
_cell.angle_alpha   90.00
_cell.angle_beta   90.00
_cell.angle_gamma   90.00
#
_symmetry.space_group_name_H-M   'P 1'
#
loop_
_entity.id
_entity.type
_entity.pdbx_description
1 polymer ?
#
loop_
_entity_poly.entity_id
_entity_poly.type
_entity_poly.pdbx_seq_one_letter_code
_entity_poly.pdbx_strand_id
1 'polypeptide(L)'
;MAELARSGTQARRIQDAHQRRMRELELEYAVGDEPDPSAPTPLIPVAQLYYRDVPGLPWPERYDLLQILWCPRNHPNADTPYNPVFELRWRLSETIGDQLDSPPRPVSCPEEYLPNPCVVHPEVVTEYPNGASLPPPLEKSIRDWEDEMGDNLTYHWESALAPGWKAMGHGGYWGVIDPYPMTCACGEEQQPLFTVASGEYDAGTHAWRPVEEDGTDPTTQDPVEVFIGRGYTLQLYYCPRSEHHANRTEMF
;
A
#
# COMPACT_ATOMS: atom_id res chain seq x y z
N MET A 1 20.10 -41.34 20.83
CA MET A 1 18.66 -41.59 20.59
C MET A 1 17.77 -41.14 21.77
N ALA A 2 18.10 -41.43 23.03
CA ALA A 2 17.28 -41.02 24.18
C ALA A 2 17.28 -39.49 24.48
N GLU A 3 18.38 -38.79 24.20
CA GLU A 3 18.50 -37.33 24.40
C GLU A 3 17.70 -36.50 23.38
N LEU A 4 17.70 -36.92 22.11
CA LEU A 4 16.92 -36.27 21.05
C LEU A 4 15.41 -36.37 21.30
N ALA A 5 14.94 -37.51 21.82
CA ALA A 5 13.53 -37.69 22.20
C ALA A 5 13.12 -36.82 23.41
N ARG A 6 14.03 -36.61 24.37
CA ARG A 6 13.78 -35.71 25.53
C ARG A 6 13.76 -34.24 25.11
N SER A 7 14.65 -33.83 24.22
CA SER A 7 14.69 -32.47 23.65
C SER A 7 13.41 -32.12 22.87
N GLY A 8 12.94 -33.02 22.01
CA GLY A 8 11.67 -32.82 21.27
C GLY A 8 10.43 -32.78 22.17
N THR A 9 10.44 -33.52 23.29
CA THR A 9 9.35 -33.51 24.28
C THR A 9 9.33 -32.20 25.09
N GLN A 10 10.51 -31.61 25.35
CA GLN A 10 10.62 -30.37 26.10
C GLN A 10 10.26 -29.14 25.24
N ALA A 11 10.67 -29.11 23.97
CA ALA A 11 10.27 -28.07 23.02
C ALA A 11 8.75 -28.02 22.83
N ARG A 12 8.11 -29.19 22.69
CA ARG A 12 6.65 -29.30 22.54
C ARG A 12 5.89 -28.83 23.79
N ARG A 13 6.42 -29.10 24.99
CA ARG A 13 5.82 -28.60 26.25
C ARG A 13 5.93 -27.09 26.38
N ILE A 14 7.02 -26.48 25.92
CA ILE A 14 7.20 -25.02 25.92
C ILE A 14 6.21 -24.40 24.93
N GLN A 15 6.05 -24.99 23.74
CA GLN A 15 5.08 -24.52 22.75
C GLN A 15 3.62 -24.65 23.24
N ASP A 16 3.28 -25.76 23.88
CA ASP A 16 1.95 -25.98 24.47
C ASP A 16 1.67 -25.04 25.66
N ALA A 17 2.70 -24.64 26.41
CA ALA A 17 2.60 -23.66 27.49
C ALA A 17 2.44 -22.25 26.94
N HIS A 18 3.18 -21.90 25.88
CA HIS A 18 3.05 -20.62 25.18
C HIS A 18 1.66 -20.46 24.57
N GLN A 19 1.13 -21.48 23.89
CA GLN A 19 -0.24 -21.47 23.34
C GLN A 19 -1.33 -21.42 24.40
N ARG A 20 -1.07 -21.92 25.61
CA ARG A 20 -2.01 -21.76 26.75
C ARG A 20 -1.97 -20.34 27.27
N ARG A 21 -0.77 -19.78 27.45
CA ARG A 21 -0.60 -18.40 27.90
C ARG A 21 -1.19 -17.38 26.92
N MET A 22 -1.04 -17.60 25.62
CA MET A 22 -1.67 -16.76 24.59
C MET A 22 -3.19 -16.80 24.68
N ARG A 23 -3.81 -17.98 24.83
CA ARG A 23 -5.27 -18.11 25.02
C ARG A 23 -5.78 -17.48 26.30
N GLU A 24 -5.02 -17.59 27.39
CA GLU A 24 -5.34 -16.92 28.65
C GLU A 24 -5.31 -15.40 28.49
N LEU A 25 -4.29 -14.87 27.79
CA LEU A 25 -4.19 -13.43 27.50
C LEU A 25 -5.29 -12.97 26.54
N GLU A 26 -5.65 -13.75 25.52
CA GLU A 26 -6.78 -13.45 24.64
C GLU A 26 -8.10 -13.35 25.41
N LEU A 27 -8.30 -14.21 26.43
CA LEU A 27 -9.49 -14.17 27.29
C LEU A 27 -9.42 -13.05 28.33
N GLU A 28 -8.24 -12.74 28.86
CA GLU A 28 -8.00 -11.70 29.87
C GLU A 28 -8.09 -10.30 29.27
N TYR A 29 -7.68 -10.13 28.01
CA TYR A 29 -7.71 -8.89 27.24
C TYR A 29 -8.81 -8.87 26.17
N ALA A 30 -9.75 -9.81 26.20
CA ALA A 30 -11.01 -9.68 25.47
C ALA A 30 -11.77 -8.49 26.05
N VAL A 31 -11.52 -7.31 25.48
CA VAL A 31 -12.20 -6.07 25.82
C VAL A 31 -13.70 -6.34 25.73
N GLY A 32 -14.39 -6.10 26.85
CA GLY A 32 -15.83 -6.32 27.01
C GLY A 32 -16.65 -5.34 26.20
N ASP A 33 -16.67 -5.58 24.89
CA ASP A 33 -17.72 -5.31 23.91
C ASP A 33 -17.10 -5.82 22.61
N GLU A 34 -17.36 -7.07 22.21
CA GLU A 34 -17.06 -7.43 20.82
C GLU A 34 -17.91 -6.50 19.95
N PRO A 35 -17.29 -5.60 19.17
CA PRO A 35 -18.06 -4.69 18.33
C PRO A 35 -18.94 -5.53 17.42
N ASP A 36 -20.24 -5.20 17.37
CA ASP A 36 -21.20 -5.89 16.51
C ASP A 36 -20.56 -6.09 15.11
N PRO A 37 -20.30 -7.34 14.69
CA PRO A 37 -19.60 -7.59 13.43
C PRO A 37 -20.40 -7.09 12.22
N SER A 38 -21.69 -6.80 12.40
CA SER A 38 -22.60 -6.21 11.42
C SER A 38 -22.68 -4.68 11.47
N ALA A 39 -22.16 -4.04 12.52
CA ALA A 39 -22.11 -2.58 12.60
C ALA A 39 -21.11 -2.01 11.58
N PRO A 40 -21.48 -0.94 10.83
CA PRO A 40 -20.57 -0.31 9.90
C PRO A 40 -19.32 0.22 10.63
N THR A 41 -18.16 -0.36 10.33
CA THR A 41 -16.89 0.13 10.87
C THR A 41 -16.56 1.46 10.19
N PRO A 42 -16.25 2.54 10.94
CA PRO A 42 -15.69 3.74 10.36
C PRO A 42 -14.47 3.43 9.50
N LEU A 43 -14.45 3.96 8.28
CA LEU A 43 -13.31 3.83 7.39
C LEU A 43 -12.21 4.79 7.84
N ILE A 44 -10.96 4.39 7.65
CA ILE A 44 -9.80 5.26 7.92
C ILE A 44 -9.57 6.11 6.67
N PRO A 45 -9.48 7.45 6.78
CA PRO A 45 -9.05 8.30 5.69
C PRO A 45 -7.54 8.12 5.48
N VAL A 46 -7.16 7.65 4.29
CA VAL A 46 -5.77 7.35 3.92
C VAL A 46 -5.14 8.54 3.22
N ALA A 47 -5.87 9.14 2.28
CA ALA A 47 -5.41 10.31 1.55
C ALA A 47 -6.59 11.18 1.09
N GLN A 48 -6.33 12.48 1.01
CA GLN A 48 -7.24 13.44 0.41
C GLN A 48 -6.48 14.28 -0.62
N LEU A 49 -6.77 14.07 -1.90
CA LEU A 49 -6.02 14.63 -3.01
C LEU A 49 -6.87 15.66 -3.75
N TYR A 50 -6.44 16.92 -3.72
CA TYR A 50 -7.02 17.96 -4.56
C TYR A 50 -6.41 17.91 -5.95
N TYR A 51 -7.23 18.03 -6.99
CA TYR A 51 -6.78 17.92 -8.39
C TYR A 51 -5.80 19.02 -8.79
N ARG A 52 -5.87 20.18 -8.12
CA ARG A 52 -4.91 21.28 -8.32
C ARG A 52 -3.49 20.95 -7.83
N ASP A 53 -3.38 20.04 -6.85
CA ASP A 53 -2.13 19.66 -6.19
C ASP A 53 -1.60 18.33 -6.75
N VAL A 54 -2.47 17.51 -7.36
CA VAL A 54 -2.13 16.22 -7.99
C VAL A 54 -2.64 16.22 -9.44
N PRO A 55 -1.87 16.78 -10.39
CA PRO A 55 -2.26 16.80 -11.80
C PRO A 55 -2.30 15.38 -12.38
N GLY A 56 -3.25 15.12 -13.27
CA GLY A 56 -3.39 13.83 -13.95
C GLY A 56 -4.36 12.84 -13.30
N LEU A 57 -4.98 13.19 -12.17
CA LEU A 57 -6.10 12.42 -11.63
C LEU A 57 -7.24 12.30 -12.65
N PRO A 58 -7.95 11.15 -12.70
CA PRO A 58 -8.96 10.90 -13.72
C PRO A 58 -10.20 11.77 -13.54
N TRP A 59 -10.90 12.01 -14.65
CA TRP A 59 -12.17 12.74 -14.71
C TRP A 59 -12.13 14.18 -14.13
N PRO A 60 -11.12 15.00 -14.50
CA PRO A 60 -10.97 16.37 -13.98
C PRO A 60 -12.13 17.31 -14.35
N GLU A 61 -12.92 16.98 -15.38
CA GLU A 61 -14.10 17.74 -15.79
C GLU A 61 -15.32 17.51 -14.87
N ARG A 62 -15.24 16.54 -13.95
CA ARG A 62 -16.37 16.13 -13.09
C ARG A 62 -16.09 16.29 -11.60
N TYR A 63 -14.82 16.27 -11.20
CA TYR A 63 -14.39 16.25 -9.81
C TYR A 63 -13.14 17.10 -9.64
N ASP A 64 -12.95 17.65 -8.44
CA ASP A 64 -11.77 18.43 -8.05
C ASP A 64 -11.11 17.88 -6.76
N LEU A 65 -11.70 16.82 -6.18
CA LEU A 65 -11.28 16.20 -4.93
C LEU A 65 -11.48 14.68 -5.00
N LEU A 66 -10.41 13.94 -4.71
CA LEU A 66 -10.44 12.49 -4.48
C LEU A 66 -10.16 12.21 -3.00
N GLN A 67 -11.08 11.56 -2.31
CA GLN A 67 -10.82 11.00 -0.98
C GLN A 67 -10.64 9.48 -1.09
N ILE A 68 -9.54 8.99 -0.54
CA ILE A 68 -9.19 7.58 -0.48
C ILE A 68 -9.31 7.17 0.98
N LEU A 69 -10.22 6.23 1.24
CA LEU A 69 -10.41 5.63 2.55
C LEU A 69 -10.13 4.13 2.44
N TRP A 70 -9.98 3.44 3.57
CA TRP A 70 -10.03 1.98 3.58
C TRP A 70 -10.76 1.41 4.79
N CYS A 71 -11.27 0.19 4.64
CA CYS A 71 -11.70 -0.62 5.76
C CYS A 71 -10.45 -1.19 6.43
N PRO A 72 -10.21 -0.90 7.72
CA PRO A 72 -8.98 -1.32 8.39
C PRO A 72 -9.05 -2.76 8.91
N ARG A 73 -9.86 -3.63 8.27
CA ARG A 73 -9.98 -5.04 8.63
C ARG A 73 -9.22 -5.87 7.61
N ASN A 74 -8.77 -7.05 8.02
CA ASN A 74 -8.27 -8.04 7.08
C ASN A 74 -9.45 -8.67 6.34
N HIS A 75 -9.38 -8.69 5.01
CA HIS A 75 -10.39 -9.29 4.15
C HIS A 75 -9.84 -10.57 3.48
N PRO A 76 -10.12 -11.78 4.02
CA PRO A 76 -9.63 -13.04 3.43
C PRO A 76 -10.13 -13.34 2.02
N ASN A 77 -11.27 -12.74 1.64
CA ASN A 77 -11.95 -12.99 0.36
C ASN A 77 -11.85 -11.79 -0.61
N ALA A 78 -11.02 -10.79 -0.32
CA ALA A 78 -10.76 -9.69 -1.25
C ALA A 78 -9.78 -10.12 -2.36
N ASP A 79 -9.69 -9.31 -3.42
CA ASP A 79 -8.73 -9.50 -4.53
C ASP A 79 -7.31 -9.68 -4.02
N THR A 80 -6.92 -8.86 -3.03
CA THR A 80 -5.69 -9.04 -2.25
C THR A 80 -6.07 -9.51 -0.85
N PRO A 81 -5.96 -10.82 -0.56
CA PRO A 81 -6.37 -11.37 0.73
C PRO A 81 -5.58 -10.77 1.89
N TYR A 82 -6.22 -10.70 3.06
CA TYR A 82 -5.61 -10.27 4.33
C TYR A 82 -5.02 -8.85 4.30
N ASN A 83 -5.60 -7.97 3.49
CA ASN A 83 -5.22 -6.56 3.38
C ASN A 83 -6.45 -5.65 3.63
N PRO A 84 -6.24 -4.35 3.91
CA PRO A 84 -7.32 -3.38 3.96
C PRO A 84 -7.95 -3.21 2.56
N VAL A 85 -9.23 -2.87 2.54
CA VAL A 85 -9.97 -2.67 1.28
C VAL A 85 -10.24 -1.19 1.07
N PHE A 86 -9.77 -0.64 -0.05
CA PHE A 86 -9.99 0.75 -0.41
C PHE A 86 -11.45 1.07 -0.72
N GLU A 87 -11.85 2.29 -0.39
CA GLU A 87 -13.11 2.93 -0.73
C GLU A 87 -12.80 4.33 -1.26
N LEU A 88 -13.28 4.62 -2.47
CA LEU A 88 -13.01 5.89 -3.14
C LEU A 88 -14.23 6.80 -3.12
N ARG A 89 -13.99 8.10 -2.90
CA ARG A 89 -15.00 9.14 -3.04
C ARG A 89 -14.49 10.23 -3.97
N TRP A 90 -15.02 10.23 -5.19
CA TRP A 90 -14.84 11.29 -6.18
C TRP A 90 -15.85 12.41 -5.89
N ARG A 91 -15.36 13.64 -5.68
CA ARG A 91 -16.18 14.74 -5.19
C ARG A 91 -15.86 16.07 -5.87
N LEU A 92 -16.85 16.96 -5.78
CA LEU A 92 -16.66 18.40 -5.92
C LEU A 92 -16.46 18.98 -4.52
N SER A 93 -15.39 19.71 -4.30
CA SER A 93 -14.96 20.21 -2.99
C SER A 93 -15.98 21.17 -2.39
N GLU A 94 -16.70 21.91 -3.24
CA GLU A 94 -17.82 22.78 -2.84
C GLU A 94 -19.03 22.02 -2.27
N THR A 95 -19.15 20.71 -2.54
CA THR A 95 -20.25 19.87 -2.02
C THR A 95 -19.94 19.29 -0.64
N ILE A 96 -18.72 19.51 -0.13
CA ILE A 96 -18.33 19.11 1.21
C ILE A 96 -19.01 20.06 2.21
N GLY A 97 -19.89 19.50 3.04
CA GLY A 97 -20.54 20.23 4.12
C GLY A 97 -19.62 20.44 5.32
N ASP A 98 -20.24 20.77 6.46
CA ASP A 98 -19.53 21.03 7.70
C ASP A 98 -18.73 19.80 8.17
N GLN A 99 -17.50 20.04 8.60
CA GLN A 99 -16.65 19.00 9.17
C GLN A 99 -17.13 18.64 10.58
N LEU A 100 -16.98 17.36 10.93
CA LEU A 100 -17.28 16.91 12.28
C LEU A 100 -16.16 17.31 13.23
N ASP A 101 -16.51 17.88 14.39
CA ASP A 101 -15.56 18.18 15.48
C ASP A 101 -14.85 16.92 16.01
N SER A 102 -15.45 15.76 15.82
CA SER A 102 -14.89 14.46 16.19
C SER A 102 -15.19 13.43 15.10
N PRO A 103 -14.26 13.24 14.15
CA PRO A 103 -14.40 12.22 13.12
C PRO A 103 -14.58 10.83 13.74
N PRO A 104 -15.44 9.97 13.18
CA PRO A 104 -15.63 8.63 13.69
C PRO A 104 -14.32 7.83 13.55
N ARG A 105 -13.95 7.10 14.60
CA ARG A 105 -12.76 6.25 14.65
C ARG A 105 -13.16 4.78 14.75
N PRO A 106 -12.43 3.86 14.09
CA PRO A 106 -12.68 2.44 14.27
C PRO A 106 -12.44 2.05 15.74
N VAL A 107 -13.32 1.18 16.28
CA VAL A 107 -13.20 0.67 17.66
C VAL A 107 -11.97 -0.23 17.81
N SER A 108 -11.68 -1.01 16.78
CA SER A 108 -10.51 -1.88 16.70
C SER A 108 -9.95 -1.88 15.27
N CYS A 109 -8.66 -1.62 15.11
CA CYS A 109 -7.93 -1.79 13.87
C CYS A 109 -6.49 -2.23 14.17
N PRO A 110 -5.85 -3.00 13.27
CA PRO A 110 -4.40 -3.16 13.29
C PRO A 110 -3.73 -1.78 13.24
N GLU A 111 -2.80 -1.54 14.15
CA GLU A 111 -2.03 -0.29 14.21
C GLU A 111 -1.28 -0.04 12.88
N GLU A 112 -0.82 -1.13 12.26
CA GLU A 112 -0.17 -1.16 10.94
C GLU A 112 -1.00 -0.52 9.80
N TYR A 113 -2.33 -0.41 9.93
CA TYR A 113 -3.20 0.20 8.91
C TYR A 113 -3.64 1.63 9.28
N LEU A 114 -3.15 2.17 10.39
CA LEU A 114 -3.51 3.50 10.85
C LEU A 114 -2.39 4.48 10.44
N PRO A 115 -2.60 5.31 9.41
CA PRO A 115 -1.60 6.29 9.02
C PRO A 115 -1.44 7.35 10.11
N ASN A 116 -0.19 7.70 10.38
CA ASN A 116 0.14 8.89 11.16
C ASN A 116 -0.31 10.14 10.37
N PRO A 117 -1.17 11.01 10.94
CA PRO A 117 -1.65 12.19 10.25
C PRO A 117 -0.51 13.14 9.88
N CYS A 118 -0.34 13.39 8.59
CA CYS A 118 0.70 14.27 8.05
C CYS A 118 0.11 15.21 6.99
N VAL A 119 0.86 16.26 6.67
CA VAL A 119 0.62 17.07 5.47
C VAL A 119 1.55 16.55 4.39
N VAL A 120 1.03 16.37 3.18
CA VAL A 120 1.81 15.90 2.03
C VAL A 120 2.38 17.07 1.23
N HIS A 121 3.56 16.86 0.67
CA HIS A 121 4.23 17.77 -0.25
C HIS A 121 4.39 17.08 -1.61
N PRO A 122 3.38 17.14 -2.49
CA PRO A 122 3.41 16.37 -3.74
C PRO A 122 4.50 16.88 -4.70
N GLU A 123 5.29 15.95 -5.24
CA GLU A 123 6.25 16.20 -6.31
C GLU A 123 5.81 15.49 -7.59
N VAL A 124 5.93 16.16 -8.74
CA VAL A 124 5.60 15.58 -10.03
C VAL A 124 6.85 14.95 -10.63
N VAL A 125 6.89 13.62 -10.63
CA VAL A 125 7.99 12.82 -11.19
C VAL A 125 7.57 12.11 -12.47
N THR A 126 8.55 11.74 -13.30
CA THR A 126 8.34 10.89 -14.49
C THR A 126 8.72 9.46 -14.16
N GLU A 127 7.75 8.55 -14.21
CA GLU A 127 7.99 7.12 -14.11
C GLU A 127 7.97 6.45 -15.49
N TYR A 128 8.48 5.22 -15.53
CA TYR A 128 8.44 4.35 -16.70
C TYR A 128 7.90 2.97 -16.33
N PRO A 129 7.37 2.20 -17.30
CA PRO A 129 6.82 0.88 -17.04
C PRO A 129 7.84 -0.07 -16.42
N ASN A 130 7.33 -1.07 -15.69
CA ASN A 130 8.13 -2.20 -15.25
C ASN A 130 8.86 -2.83 -16.45
N GLY A 131 10.14 -3.19 -16.26
CA GLY A 131 10.97 -3.87 -17.26
C GLY A 131 10.29 -5.06 -17.94
N ALA A 132 9.57 -5.88 -17.18
CA ALA A 132 8.83 -7.05 -17.71
C ALA A 132 7.61 -6.66 -18.59
N SER A 133 7.18 -5.41 -18.55
CA SER A 133 6.12 -4.86 -19.40
C SER A 133 6.65 -4.11 -20.63
N LEU A 134 7.98 -4.01 -20.79
CA LEU A 134 8.60 -3.32 -21.92
C LEU A 134 8.61 -4.18 -23.20
N PRO A 135 8.67 -3.56 -24.38
CA PRO A 135 8.91 -4.30 -25.62
C PRO A 135 10.23 -5.10 -25.54
N PRO A 136 10.27 -6.36 -26.02
CA PRO A 136 11.44 -7.24 -25.84
C PRO A 136 12.79 -6.66 -26.28
N PRO A 137 12.89 -5.89 -27.39
CA PRO A 137 14.16 -5.26 -27.76
C PRO A 137 14.65 -4.22 -26.75
N LEU A 138 13.72 -3.47 -26.13
CA LEU A 138 14.04 -2.45 -25.13
C LEU A 138 14.38 -3.09 -23.79
N GLU A 139 13.60 -4.08 -23.35
CA GLU A 139 13.89 -4.89 -22.15
C GLU A 139 15.30 -5.47 -22.23
N LYS A 140 15.66 -6.07 -23.37
CA LYS A 140 17.03 -6.58 -23.60
C LYS A 140 18.08 -5.49 -23.53
N SER A 141 17.84 -4.34 -24.14
CA SER A 141 18.81 -3.24 -24.17
C SER A 141 19.06 -2.66 -22.78
N ILE A 142 18.02 -2.60 -21.94
CA ILE A 142 18.14 -2.18 -20.54
C ILE A 142 18.93 -3.21 -19.73
N ARG A 143 18.65 -4.50 -19.89
CA ARG A 143 19.43 -5.55 -19.21
C ARG A 143 20.90 -5.54 -19.61
N ASP A 144 21.19 -5.40 -20.91
CA ASP A 144 22.57 -5.30 -21.40
C ASP A 144 23.27 -4.06 -20.76
N TRP A 145 22.55 -2.94 -20.60
CA TRP A 145 23.07 -1.74 -19.93
C TRP A 145 23.29 -1.94 -18.43
N GLU A 146 22.36 -2.59 -17.71
CA GLU A 146 22.52 -2.92 -16.28
C GLU A 146 23.75 -3.81 -16.06
N ASP A 147 23.94 -4.83 -16.91
CA ASP A 147 25.10 -5.74 -16.88
C ASP A 147 26.43 -4.97 -17.10
N GLU A 148 26.43 -3.91 -17.90
CA GLU A 148 27.59 -3.06 -18.14
C GLU A 148 27.91 -2.13 -16.95
N MET A 149 26.88 -1.63 -16.25
CA MET A 149 27.05 -0.69 -15.13
C MET A 149 27.32 -1.37 -13.78
N GLY A 150 26.99 -2.66 -13.66
CA GLY A 150 27.22 -3.49 -12.49
C GLY A 150 26.09 -3.44 -11.45
N ASP A 151 26.20 -4.28 -10.42
CA ASP A 151 25.13 -4.64 -9.46
C ASP A 151 24.46 -3.48 -8.67
N ASN A 152 24.97 -2.25 -8.78
CA ASN A 152 24.50 -1.11 -7.99
C ASN A 152 23.48 -0.21 -8.73
N LEU A 153 23.22 -0.46 -10.01
CA LEU A 153 22.29 0.36 -10.80
C LEU A 153 21.26 -0.55 -11.45
N THR A 154 20.00 -0.42 -11.04
CA THR A 154 18.89 -1.11 -11.71
C THR A 154 17.94 -0.09 -12.30
N TYR A 155 17.47 -0.33 -13.52
CA TYR A 155 16.47 0.47 -14.19
C TYR A 155 15.24 0.69 -13.31
N HIS A 156 14.81 -0.36 -12.60
CA HIS A 156 13.65 -0.31 -11.73
C HIS A 156 13.78 0.74 -10.62
N TRP A 157 14.86 0.69 -9.84
CA TRP A 157 15.04 1.55 -8.66
C TRP A 157 15.62 2.91 -9.01
N GLU A 158 16.45 3.01 -10.05
CA GLU A 158 17.21 4.23 -10.35
C GLU A 158 16.53 5.14 -11.37
N SER A 159 15.59 4.61 -12.17
CA SER A 159 15.09 5.36 -13.33
C SER A 159 13.61 5.16 -13.64
N ALA A 160 13.01 4.03 -13.28
CA ALA A 160 11.68 3.67 -13.75
C ALA A 160 10.58 3.89 -12.71
N LEU A 161 10.78 3.40 -11.48
CA LEU A 161 9.71 3.32 -10.49
C LEU A 161 10.14 4.07 -9.24
N ALA A 162 9.48 5.19 -8.96
CA ALA A 162 9.65 5.87 -7.70
C ALA A 162 9.11 4.98 -6.56
N PRO A 163 9.86 4.79 -5.47
CA PRO A 163 9.38 4.04 -4.32
C PRO A 163 8.30 4.82 -3.56
N GLY A 164 7.75 4.21 -2.52
CA GLY A 164 6.91 4.93 -1.58
C GLY A 164 5.47 5.15 -1.99
N TRP A 165 4.90 6.19 -1.41
CA TRP A 165 3.51 6.60 -1.61
C TRP A 165 3.39 7.46 -2.85
N LYS A 166 2.48 7.09 -3.76
CA LYS A 166 2.29 7.82 -5.03
C LYS A 166 0.88 7.71 -5.56
N ALA A 167 0.49 8.73 -6.31
CA ALA A 167 -0.74 8.74 -7.09
C ALA A 167 -0.39 8.58 -8.57
N MET A 168 -1.17 7.76 -9.28
CA MET A 168 -0.99 7.46 -10.70
C MET A 168 0.40 6.85 -11.01
N GLY A 169 0.90 7.04 -12.23
CA GLY A 169 2.20 6.54 -12.67
C GLY A 169 2.13 5.10 -13.20
N HIS A 170 3.20 4.34 -12.96
CA HIS A 170 3.35 2.97 -13.43
C HIS A 170 3.19 1.90 -12.34
N GLY A 171 2.74 2.32 -11.15
CA GLY A 171 2.58 1.48 -9.98
C GLY A 171 3.93 1.05 -9.39
N GLY A 172 3.93 0.18 -8.40
CA GLY A 172 5.16 -0.28 -7.75
C GLY A 172 5.88 -1.44 -8.47
N TYR A 173 6.99 -1.89 -7.89
CA TYR A 173 7.79 -3.00 -8.42
C TYR A 173 7.21 -4.35 -7.98
N TRP A 174 6.80 -5.18 -8.93
CA TRP A 174 6.04 -6.42 -8.67
C TRP A 174 6.86 -7.59 -8.12
N GLY A 175 8.18 -7.46 -7.92
CA GLY A 175 9.23 -8.51 -7.87
C GLY A 175 9.03 -9.86 -7.17
N VAL A 176 7.92 -10.08 -6.46
CA VAL A 176 7.47 -11.39 -5.96
C VAL A 176 6.67 -12.17 -7.01
N ILE A 177 5.93 -11.46 -7.88
CA ILE A 177 5.06 -12.01 -8.92
C ILE A 177 5.28 -11.30 -10.25
N ASP A 178 5.06 -12.01 -11.37
CA ASP A 178 5.15 -11.38 -12.68
C ASP A 178 4.00 -10.38 -12.87
N PRO A 179 4.26 -9.18 -13.43
CA PRO A 179 3.21 -8.22 -13.72
C PRO A 179 2.22 -8.77 -14.75
N TYR A 180 0.94 -8.54 -14.51
CA TYR A 180 -0.13 -8.94 -15.41
C TYR A 180 -1.15 -7.80 -15.59
N PRO A 181 -1.85 -7.73 -16.75
CA PRO A 181 -2.85 -6.70 -16.98
C PRO A 181 -3.99 -6.77 -15.98
N MET A 182 -4.28 -5.66 -15.30
CA MET A 182 -5.39 -5.57 -14.34
C MET A 182 -6.70 -5.32 -15.08
N THR A 183 -7.33 -6.38 -15.61
CA THR A 183 -8.51 -6.22 -16.46
C THR A 183 -9.80 -6.00 -15.66
N CYS A 184 -10.56 -4.96 -16.01
CA CYS A 184 -11.90 -4.70 -15.48
C CYS A 184 -12.94 -5.64 -16.10
N ALA A 185 -14.07 -5.87 -15.41
CA ALA A 185 -15.20 -6.64 -15.96
C ALA A 185 -15.75 -6.09 -17.29
N CYS A 186 -15.54 -4.81 -17.60
CA CYS A 186 -15.92 -4.22 -18.88
C CYS A 186 -14.93 -4.50 -20.02
N GLY A 187 -13.82 -5.19 -19.74
CA GLY A 187 -12.75 -5.52 -20.70
C GLY A 187 -11.65 -4.48 -20.83
N GLU A 188 -11.75 -3.33 -20.15
CA GLU A 188 -10.69 -2.32 -20.14
C GLU A 188 -9.59 -2.70 -19.15
N GLU A 189 -8.34 -2.44 -19.51
CA GLU A 189 -7.23 -2.48 -18.56
C GLU A 189 -7.36 -1.35 -17.53
N GLN A 190 -7.32 -1.71 -16.26
CA GLN A 190 -7.28 -0.77 -15.15
C GLN A 190 -5.87 -0.22 -14.99
N GLN A 191 -5.79 1.05 -14.64
CA GLN A 191 -4.54 1.79 -14.49
C GLN A 191 -4.21 1.97 -13.01
N PRO A 192 -2.93 2.07 -12.62
CA PRO A 192 -2.54 2.46 -11.27
C PRO A 192 -3.18 3.79 -10.88
N LEU A 193 -3.82 3.84 -9.71
CA LEU A 193 -4.38 5.06 -9.14
C LEU A 193 -3.61 5.53 -7.92
N PHE A 194 -3.32 4.61 -6.99
CA PHE A 194 -2.72 4.95 -5.72
C PHE A 194 -1.89 3.81 -5.18
N THR A 195 -0.71 4.13 -4.65
CA THR A 195 0.27 3.19 -4.15
C THR A 195 0.53 3.50 -2.68
N VAL A 196 0.43 2.49 -1.83
CA VAL A 196 0.70 2.58 -0.40
C VAL A 196 1.83 1.62 -0.09
N ALA A 197 3.02 2.16 0.15
CA ALA A 197 4.19 1.37 0.52
C ALA A 197 4.39 1.41 2.04
N SER A 198 5.09 0.41 2.58
CA SER A 198 5.42 0.33 4.02
C SER A 198 6.56 1.28 4.44
N GLY A 199 6.84 2.30 3.64
CA GLY A 199 7.93 3.26 3.78
C GLY A 199 8.08 4.07 2.50
N GLU A 200 8.66 5.26 2.58
CA GLU A 200 8.80 6.13 1.39
C GLU A 200 10.04 5.76 0.57
N TYR A 201 11.18 5.60 1.25
CA TYR A 201 12.44 5.16 0.65
C TYR A 201 13.39 4.62 1.74
N ASP A 202 14.51 4.02 1.33
CA ASP A 202 15.48 3.41 2.25
C ASP A 202 16.94 3.77 1.91
N ALA A 203 17.89 3.23 2.70
CA ALA A 203 19.31 3.49 2.51
C ALA A 203 19.89 2.96 1.17
N GLY A 204 19.17 2.07 0.47
CA GLY A 204 19.51 1.60 -0.88
C GLY A 204 18.90 2.46 -1.97
N THR A 205 18.08 3.45 -1.62
CA THR A 205 17.45 4.38 -2.56
C THR A 205 18.43 5.50 -2.91
N HIS A 206 19.05 5.40 -4.08
CA HIS A 206 20.02 6.41 -4.56
C HIS A 206 19.36 7.48 -5.44
N ALA A 207 18.40 7.10 -6.28
CA ALA A 207 17.49 7.99 -6.98
C ALA A 207 16.21 8.22 -6.16
N TRP A 208 15.42 9.25 -6.46
CA TRP A 208 14.09 9.54 -5.86
C TRP A 208 14.05 10.10 -4.44
N ARG A 209 15.19 10.19 -3.75
CA ARG A 209 15.24 10.95 -2.50
C ARG A 209 14.87 12.43 -2.79
N PRO A 210 13.89 13.01 -2.08
CA PRO A 210 13.60 14.42 -2.20
C PRO A 210 14.84 15.26 -1.89
N VAL A 211 15.09 16.28 -2.71
CA VAL A 211 16.32 17.10 -2.58
C VAL A 211 16.37 17.88 -1.27
N GLU A 212 15.20 18.22 -0.73
CA GLU A 212 15.03 18.88 0.57
C GLU A 212 15.46 17.99 1.73
N GLU A 213 15.45 16.67 1.53
CA GLU A 213 15.81 15.69 2.54
C GLU A 213 17.26 15.24 2.41
N ASP A 214 18.08 15.84 1.54
CA ASP A 214 19.50 15.47 1.44
C ASP A 214 20.23 15.66 2.79
N GLY A 215 21.01 14.65 3.19
CA GLY A 215 21.74 14.63 4.46
C GLY A 215 20.92 14.30 5.72
N THR A 216 19.61 14.04 5.63
CA THR A 216 18.81 13.47 6.74
C THR A 216 19.10 11.97 6.97
N ASP A 217 18.71 11.43 8.13
CA ASP A 217 18.89 10.01 8.45
C ASP A 217 17.91 9.12 7.65
N PRO A 218 18.40 8.17 6.82
CA PRO A 218 17.55 7.27 6.04
C PRO A 218 16.57 6.44 6.87
N THR A 219 16.88 6.20 8.14
CA THR A 219 16.06 5.35 9.01
C THR A 219 14.81 6.05 9.57
N THR A 220 14.61 7.33 9.25
CA THR A 220 13.49 8.16 9.74
C THR A 220 12.44 8.48 8.66
N GLN A 221 12.40 7.72 7.56
CA GLN A 221 11.74 8.09 6.30
C GLN A 221 10.41 7.37 6.03
N ASP A 222 9.71 6.98 7.09
CA ASP A 222 8.30 6.55 6.99
C ASP A 222 7.43 7.45 7.88
N PRO A 223 7.11 8.68 7.43
CA PRO A 223 6.29 9.60 8.21
C PRO A 223 4.84 9.13 8.38
N VAL A 224 4.40 8.18 7.54
CA VAL A 224 3.03 7.67 7.51
C VAL A 224 2.86 6.46 8.43
N GLU A 225 3.94 5.71 8.70
CA GLU A 225 4.01 4.57 9.63
C GLU A 225 3.05 3.41 9.31
N VAL A 226 2.56 3.36 8.07
CA VAL A 226 1.72 2.27 7.59
C VAL A 226 2.61 1.09 7.26
N PHE A 227 2.18 -0.10 7.68
CA PHE A 227 2.88 -1.33 7.40
C PHE A 227 1.96 -2.33 6.68
N ILE A 228 2.35 -2.73 5.47
CA ILE A 228 1.59 -3.65 4.63
C ILE A 228 2.25 -5.02 4.69
N GLY A 229 1.64 -5.94 5.45
CA GLY A 229 2.01 -7.35 5.47
C GLY A 229 3.41 -7.62 6.02
N ARG A 230 4.42 -7.68 5.15
CA ARG A 230 5.83 -7.93 5.52
C ARG A 230 6.77 -6.82 5.03
N GLY A 231 6.26 -5.59 4.92
CA GLY A 231 6.98 -4.48 4.30
C GLY A 231 6.69 -4.36 2.79
N TYR A 232 5.54 -4.86 2.34
CA TYR A 232 5.14 -4.83 0.94
C TYR A 232 4.54 -3.48 0.54
N THR A 233 4.16 -3.39 -0.73
CA THR A 233 3.40 -2.29 -1.30
C THR A 233 2.01 -2.78 -1.69
N LEU A 234 0.97 -2.02 -1.31
CA LEU A 234 -0.40 -2.23 -1.75
C LEU A 234 -0.74 -1.22 -2.86
N GLN A 235 -1.09 -1.73 -4.03
CA GLN A 235 -1.44 -0.94 -5.20
C GLN A 235 -2.95 -0.99 -5.46
N LEU A 236 -3.56 0.19 -5.60
CA LEU A 236 -4.92 0.37 -6.08
C LEU A 236 -4.95 0.69 -7.57
N TYR A 237 -5.83 0.00 -8.29
CA TYR A 237 -6.11 0.20 -9.71
C TYR A 237 -7.55 0.66 -9.94
N TYR A 238 -7.75 1.52 -10.95
CA TYR A 238 -9.06 2.04 -11.34
C TYR A 238 -9.34 1.79 -12.81
N CYS A 239 -10.62 1.68 -13.17
CA CYS A 239 -11.02 1.59 -14.57
C CYS A 239 -11.14 2.99 -15.19
N PRO A 240 -10.39 3.34 -16.25
CA PRO A 240 -10.50 4.67 -16.87
C PRO A 240 -11.84 4.91 -17.57
N ARG A 241 -12.59 3.84 -17.88
CA ARG A 241 -13.92 3.93 -18.51
C ARG A 241 -15.01 4.45 -17.59
N SER A 242 -14.94 4.18 -16.30
CA SER A 242 -15.96 4.62 -15.34
C SER A 242 -15.48 4.53 -13.89
N GLU A 243 -15.80 5.58 -13.15
CA GLU A 243 -15.67 5.73 -11.70
C GLU A 243 -16.56 4.79 -10.89
N HIS A 244 -17.55 4.17 -11.54
CA HIS A 244 -18.49 3.25 -10.89
C HIS A 244 -18.10 1.78 -11.05
N HIS A 245 -17.06 1.49 -11.82
CA HIS A 245 -16.55 0.13 -11.94
C HIS A 245 -15.75 -0.25 -10.69
N ALA A 246 -15.82 -1.52 -10.30
CA ALA A 246 -15.07 -2.03 -9.17
C ALA A 246 -13.58 -1.83 -9.39
N ASN A 247 -12.91 -1.25 -8.41
CA ASN A 247 -11.45 -1.15 -8.37
C ASN A 247 -10.85 -2.50 -8.00
N ARG A 248 -9.59 -2.70 -8.38
CA ARG A 248 -8.82 -3.89 -8.01
C ARG A 248 -7.58 -3.49 -7.24
N THR A 249 -7.06 -4.41 -6.46
CA THR A 249 -5.82 -4.23 -5.72
C THR A 249 -4.85 -5.35 -6.01
N GLU A 250 -3.57 -5.06 -5.86
CA GLU A 250 -2.52 -6.07 -5.82
C GLU A 250 -1.48 -5.69 -4.75
N MET A 251 -0.87 -6.69 -4.12
CA MET A 251 0.23 -6.50 -3.18
C MET A 251 1.48 -7.20 -3.69
N PHE A 252 2.61 -6.51 -3.64
CA PHE A 252 3.90 -7.01 -4.10
C PHE A 252 5.06 -6.46 -3.26
#